data_AF-A0A2W5QKE5-F1
#
_entry.id   AF-A0A2W5QKE5-F1
#
_cell.length_a   1.000
_cell.length_b   1.000
_cell.length_c   1.000
_cell.angle_alpha   90.00
_cell.angle_beta   90.00
_cell.angle_gamma   90.00
#
_symmetry.space_group_name_H-M   'P 1'
#
loop_
_entity.id
_entity.type
_entity.pdbx_description
1 polymer ?
#
loop_
_entity_poly.entity_id
_entity_poly.type
_entity_poly.pdbx_seq_one_letter_code
_entity_poly.pdbx_strand_id
1 'polypeptide(L)'
;MDFQPLLDEIAHRLGREAGREGAVATYIPALARVSSSHFGIALRTCDGVEASAGDGRVPFSIQSISKLFTLTLAMRHMSEDALWARIG
;
A
#
# COMPACT_ATOMS: atom_id res chain seq x y z
N MET A 1 -8.04 20.49 -7.65
CA MET A 1 -8.15 19.62 -8.85
C MET A 1 -8.98 18.42 -8.45
N ASP A 2 -9.95 18.05 -9.26
CA ASP A 2 -10.70 16.80 -9.05
C ASP A 2 -9.90 15.63 -9.63
N PHE A 3 -9.43 14.74 -8.76
CA PHE A 3 -8.62 13.58 -9.15
C PHE A 3 -9.46 12.31 -9.35
N GLN A 4 -10.74 12.33 -8.98
CA GLN A 4 -11.58 11.12 -9.03
C GLN A 4 -11.70 10.55 -10.45
N PRO A 5 -11.97 11.35 -11.51
CA PRO A 5 -12.08 10.81 -12.86
C PRO A 5 -10.79 10.15 -13.36
N LEU A 6 -9.63 10.68 -12.96
CA LEU A 6 -8.33 10.12 -13.31
C LEU A 6 -8.10 8.77 -12.64
N LEU A 7 -8.40 8.66 -11.35
CA LEU A 7 -8.26 7.40 -10.61
C LEU A 7 -9.24 6.35 -11.13
N ASP A 8 -10.46 6.74 -11.49
CA ASP A 8 -11.45 5.85 -12.09
C ASP A 8 -10.96 5.31 -13.45
N GLU A 9 -10.36 6.15 -14.29
CA GLU A 9 -9.78 5.72 -15.57
C GLU A 9 -8.64 4.72 -15.35
N ILE A 10 -7.72 5.01 -14.42
CA ILE A 10 -6.60 4.13 -14.09
C ILE A 10 -7.12 2.78 -13.58
N ALA A 11 -8.07 2.79 -12.64
CA ALA A 11 -8.64 1.57 -12.09
C ALA A 11 -9.39 0.76 -13.15
N HIS A 12 -10.12 1.42 -14.05
CA HIS A 12 -10.80 0.74 -15.15
C HIS A 12 -9.84 0.08 -16.13
N ARG A 13 -8.71 0.74 -16.45
CA ARG A 13 -7.70 0.23 -17.38
C ARG A 13 -6.87 -0.89 -16.78
N LEU A 14 -6.33 -0.67 -15.57
CA LEU A 14 -5.38 -1.60 -14.94
C LEU A 14 -6.08 -2.72 -14.18
N GLY A 15 -7.27 -2.48 -13.62
CA GLY A 15 -8.02 -3.49 -12.89
C GLY A 15 -8.38 -4.72 -13.74
N ARG A 16 -8.54 -4.55 -15.07
CA ARG A 16 -8.76 -5.67 -16.00
C ARG A 16 -7.52 -6.54 -16.23
N GLU A 17 -6.34 -5.98 -15.99
CA GLU A 17 -5.07 -6.69 -16.12
C GLU A 17 -4.62 -7.30 -14.78
N ALA A 18 -5.34 -7.01 -13.69
CA ALA A 18 -5.02 -7.51 -12.35
C ALA A 18 -5.05 -9.04 -12.30
N GLY A 19 -3.95 -9.62 -11.80
CA GLY A 19 -3.83 -11.07 -11.64
C GLY A 19 -3.52 -11.86 -12.91
N ARG A 20 -3.30 -11.21 -14.06
CA ARG A 20 -2.86 -11.88 -15.30
C ARG A 20 -1.41 -12.34 -15.24
N GLU A 21 -0.58 -11.63 -14.48
CA GLU A 21 0.82 -11.92 -14.28
C GLU A 21 1.16 -11.89 -12.77
N GLY A 22 2.28 -12.53 -12.41
CA GLY A 22 2.71 -12.69 -11.02
C GLY A 22 1.98 -13.81 -10.28
N ALA A 23 2.32 -13.99 -9.00
CA ALA A 23 1.71 -15.00 -8.14
C ALA A 23 1.42 -14.43 -6.75
N VAL A 24 0.25 -14.75 -6.21
CA VAL A 24 -0.11 -14.43 -4.82
C VAL A 24 0.79 -15.21 -3.88
N ALA A 25 1.30 -14.55 -2.83
CA ALA A 25 2.09 -15.20 -1.80
C ALA A 25 1.27 -16.25 -1.04
N THR A 26 1.72 -17.50 -1.03
CA THR A 26 0.98 -18.63 -0.44
C THR A 26 1.57 -19.17 0.86
N TYR A 27 2.77 -18.72 1.26
CA TYR A 27 3.46 -19.21 2.46
C TYR A 27 2.76 -18.80 3.78
N ILE A 28 1.88 -17.80 3.76
CA ILE A 28 1.01 -17.44 4.88
C ILE A 28 -0.45 -17.74 4.46
N PRO A 29 -1.20 -18.58 5.21
CA PRO A 29 -2.57 -18.95 4.86
C PRO A 29 -3.52 -17.75 4.69
N ALA A 30 -3.31 -16.68 5.44
CA ALA A 30 -4.11 -15.46 5.30
C ALA A 30 -3.89 -14.74 3.96
N LEU A 31 -2.66 -14.77 3.42
CA LEU A 31 -2.33 -14.18 2.11
C LEU A 31 -2.84 -15.04 0.96
N ALA A 32 -2.76 -16.36 1.09
CA ALA A 32 -3.20 -17.31 0.08
C ALA A 32 -4.71 -17.20 -0.27
N ARG A 33 -5.51 -16.61 0.62
CA ARG A 33 -6.96 -16.41 0.44
C ARG A 33 -7.33 -15.11 -0.27
N VAL A 34 -6.35 -14.24 -0.57
CA VAL A 34 -6.60 -12.96 -1.24
C VAL A 34 -6.71 -13.17 -2.75
N SER A 35 -7.71 -12.56 -3.38
CA SER A 35 -7.88 -12.64 -4.83
C SER A 35 -6.70 -11.98 -5.56
N SER A 36 -6.16 -12.65 -6.58
CA SER A 36 -5.16 -12.06 -7.48
C SER A 36 -5.75 -10.94 -8.35
N SER A 37 -7.08 -10.88 -8.48
CA SER A 37 -7.78 -9.87 -9.27
C SER A 37 -8.01 -8.55 -8.52
N HIS A 38 -7.66 -8.46 -7.24
CA HIS A 38 -7.87 -7.23 -6.49
C HIS A 38 -6.93 -6.13 -6.99
N PHE A 39 -7.50 -4.96 -7.29
CA PHE A 39 -6.76 -3.77 -7.66
C PHE A 39 -7.42 -2.55 -7.06
N GLY A 40 -6.67 -1.82 -6.22
CA GLY A 40 -7.12 -0.59 -5.59
C GLY A 40 -6.06 0.50 -5.69
N ILE A 41 -6.50 1.74 -5.88
CA ILE A 41 -5.65 2.92 -5.89
C ILE A 41 -6.31 4.03 -5.06
N ALA A 42 -5.49 4.77 -4.30
CA ALA A 42 -5.92 5.90 -3.50
C ALA A 42 -4.87 7.01 -3.53
N LEU A 43 -5.33 8.25 -3.43
CA LEU A 43 -4.52 9.47 -3.41
C LEU A 43 -4.98 10.38 -2.29
N ARG A 44 -4.01 10.96 -1.57
CA ARG A 44 -4.22 12.05 -0.63
C ARG A 44 -3.17 13.13 -0.85
N THR A 45 -3.58 14.35 -1.14
CA THR A 45 -2.64 15.48 -1.32
C THR A 45 -2.27 16.12 0.02
N CYS A 46 -1.22 16.95 0.03
CA CYS A 46 -0.85 17.76 1.19
C CYS A 46 -1.97 18.73 1.61
N ASP A 47 -2.80 19.17 0.66
CA ASP A 47 -3.95 20.04 0.91
C ASP A 47 -5.20 19.27 1.39
N GLY A 48 -5.09 17.96 1.59
CA GLY A 48 -6.15 17.11 2.12
C GLY A 48 -7.19 16.64 1.11
N VAL A 49 -6.96 16.82 -0.20
CA VAL A 49 -7.83 16.25 -1.24
C VAL A 49 -7.63 14.74 -1.27
N GLU A 50 -8.73 13.99 -1.26
CA GLU A 50 -8.74 12.54 -1.34
C GLU A 50 -9.48 12.05 -2.58
N ALA A 51 -8.97 10.97 -3.17
CA ALA A 51 -9.66 10.23 -4.22
C ALA A 51 -9.28 8.74 -4.11
N SER A 52 -10.19 7.84 -4.47
CA SER A 52 -9.92 6.39 -4.49
C SER A 52 -10.76 5.69 -5.55
N ALA A 53 -10.23 4.64 -6.15
CA ALA A 53 -10.93 3.84 -7.15
C ALA A 53 -10.57 2.34 -7.05
N GLY A 54 -11.38 1.49 -7.67
CA GLY A 54 -11.29 0.03 -7.56
C GLY A 54 -11.47 -0.44 -6.12
N ASP A 55 -10.67 -1.41 -5.70
CA ASP A 55 -10.68 -1.99 -4.35
C ASP A 55 -9.97 -1.11 -3.31
N GLY A 56 -9.86 0.22 -3.53
CA GLY A 56 -9.10 1.14 -2.68
C GLY A 56 -9.58 1.25 -1.22
N ARG A 57 -10.71 0.63 -0.88
CA ARG A 57 -11.26 0.55 0.48
C ARG A 57 -11.20 -0.86 1.09
N VAL A 58 -10.74 -1.86 0.33
CA VAL A 58 -10.61 -3.24 0.81
C VAL A 58 -9.39 -3.32 1.74
N PRO A 59 -9.56 -3.71 3.01
CA PRO A 59 -8.44 -3.84 3.93
C PRO A 59 -7.49 -4.97 3.51
N PHE A 60 -6.19 -4.74 3.68
CA PHE A 60 -5.15 -5.76 3.50
C PHE A 60 -4.06 -5.65 4.57
N SER A 61 -3.27 -6.71 4.73
CA SER A 61 -2.15 -6.70 5.66
C SER A 61 -1.02 -5.82 5.14
N ILE A 62 -0.54 -4.88 5.95
CA ILE A 62 0.52 -3.93 5.55
C ILE A 62 1.89 -4.60 5.35
N GLN A 63 2.13 -5.80 5.90
CA GLN A 63 3.37 -6.57 5.71
C GLN A 63 4.63 -5.70 5.90
N SER A 64 5.61 -5.75 4.99
CA SER A 64 6.85 -4.99 5.08
C SER A 64 6.66 -3.46 5.10
N ILE A 65 5.50 -2.92 4.72
CA ILE A 65 5.21 -1.47 4.86
C ILE A 65 5.26 -1.06 6.34
N SER A 66 4.95 -1.97 7.26
CA SER A 66 5.09 -1.75 8.71
C SER A 66 6.49 -1.26 9.14
N LYS A 67 7.54 -1.65 8.41
CA LYS A 67 8.94 -1.30 8.75
C LYS A 67 9.16 0.21 8.71
N LEU A 68 8.53 0.92 7.77
CA LEU A 68 8.64 2.37 7.69
C LEU A 68 8.05 3.05 8.93
N PHE A 69 6.88 2.59 9.38
CA PHE A 69 6.24 3.12 10.59
C PHE A 69 7.07 2.82 11.84
N THR A 70 7.59 1.61 11.97
CA THR A 70 8.47 1.23 13.08
C THR A 70 9.77 2.06 13.09
N LEU A 71 10.37 2.29 11.92
CA LEU A 71 11.57 3.14 11.80
C LEU A 71 11.27 4.57 12.24
N THR A 72 10.19 5.18 11.74
CA THR A 72 9.79 6.54 12.13
C THR A 72 9.53 6.65 13.64
N LEU A 73 8.94 5.63 14.26
CA LEU A 73 8.79 5.58 15.71
C LEU A 73 10.15 5.53 16.41
N ALA A 74 11.07 4.67 15.97
CA ALA A 74 12.41 4.56 16.56
C ALA A 74 13.19 5.88 16.46
N MET A 75 13.15 6.56 15.31
CA MET A 75 13.77 7.88 15.11
C MET A 75 13.25 8.95 16.07
N ARG A 76 12.00 8.84 16.53
CA ARG A 76 11.43 9.77 17.52
C ARG A 76 11.83 9.47 18.96
N HIS A 77 12.32 8.26 19.23
CA HIS A 77 12.63 7.78 20.57
C HIS A 77 14.13 7.63 20.85
N MET A 78 14.98 7.71 19.82
CA MET A 78 16.41 7.46 19.92
C MET A 78 17.20 8.58 19.26
N SER A 79 18.45 8.79 19.68
CA SER A 79 19.39 9.59 18.89
C SER A 79 19.76 8.86 17.60
N GLU A 80 20.20 9.63 16.61
CA GLU A 80 20.63 9.13 15.31
C GLU A 80 21.73 8.06 15.45
N ASP A 81 22.78 8.36 16.22
CA ASP A 81 23.90 7.43 16.47
C ASP A 81 23.43 6.12 17.10
N ALA A 82 22.55 6.18 18.10
CA ALA A 82 22.06 5.00 18.81
C ALA A 82 21.15 4.12 17.93
N LEU A 83 20.39 4.74 17.03
CA LEU A 83 19.54 4.04 16.08
C LEU A 83 20.38 3.31 15.03
N TRP A 84 21.31 4.02 14.37
CA TRP A 84 22.13 3.46 13.29
C TRP A 84 23.21 2.49 13.77
N ALA A 85 23.63 2.56 15.04
CA ALA A 85 24.46 1.51 15.63
C ALA A 85 23.74 0.14 15.69
N ARG A 86 22.41 0.10 15.58
CA ARG A 86 21.58 -1.12 15.68
C ARG A 86 20.98 -1.56 14.35
N ILE A 87 20.99 -0.70 13.34
CA ILE A 87 20.40 -0.94 12.02
C ILE A 87 21.46 -0.62 10.98
N GLY A 88 21.84 -1.63 10.18
CA GLY A 88 22.81 -1.53 9.08
C GLY A 88 22.37 -2.39 7.91
#